data_AF-A0A378RNF4-F1
#
_entry.id   AF-A0A378RNF4-F1
#
_cell.length_a   1.000
_cell.length_b   1.000
_cell.length_c   1.000
_cell.angle_alpha   90.00
_cell.angle_beta   90.00
_cell.angle_gamma   90.00
#
_symmetry.space_group_name_H-M   'P 1'
#
loop_
_entity.id
_entity.type
_entity.pdbx_description
1 polymer ?
#
loop_
_entity_poly.entity_id
_entity_poly.type
_entity_poly.pdbx_seq_one_letter_code
_entity_poly.pdbx_strand_id
1 'polypeptide(L)'
;MKVLKVVINGVEVELKFSYGLLRRLSEKWGIDSISNFFEKIGSVGQVEDISFSQLNVFGDIIEAAAKNAGEETIDSDTAVEFLMGNPEVMADIMQAFMDSIPKVSEKKNKDQVK
;
A
#
# COMPACT_ATOMS: atom_id res chain seq x y z
N MET A 1 -10.02 -2.31 -9.42
CA MET A 1 -8.73 -3.01 -9.41
C MET A 1 -7.76 -2.16 -10.22
N LYS A 2 -6.60 -1.81 -9.65
CA LYS A 2 -5.60 -0.97 -10.30
C LYS A 2 -4.31 -1.76 -10.43
N VAL A 3 -3.66 -1.70 -11.59
CA VAL A 3 -2.34 -2.28 -11.84
C VAL A 3 -1.40 -1.14 -12.19
N LEU A 4 -0.26 -1.06 -11.50
CA LEU A 4 0.80 -0.11 -11.79
C LEU A 4 2.01 -0.90 -12.30
N LYS A 5 2.64 -0.43 -13.37
CA LYS A 5 3.88 -1.02 -13.90
C LYS A 5 5.03 -0.16 -13.44
N VAL A 6 6.02 -0.77 -12.80
CA VAL A 6 7.26 -0.12 -12.36
C VAL A 6 8.46 -0.91 -12.85
N VAL A 7 9.63 -0.28 -12.94
CA VAL A 7 10.88 -0.95 -13.32
C VAL A 7 11.75 -1.08 -12.07
N ILE A 8 11.86 -2.28 -11.52
CA ILE A 8 12.68 -2.59 -10.34
C ILE A 8 13.90 -3.36 -10.81
N ASN A 9 15.11 -2.84 -10.58
CA ASN A 9 16.38 -3.46 -11.00
C ASN A 9 16.43 -3.83 -12.50
N GLY A 10 15.81 -3.01 -13.36
CA GLY A 10 15.76 -3.22 -14.81
C GLY A 10 14.72 -4.25 -15.27
N VAL A 11 13.89 -4.79 -14.36
CA VAL A 11 12.79 -5.70 -14.66
C VAL A 11 11.46 -4.96 -14.56
N GLU A 12 10.59 -5.10 -15.56
CA GLU A 12 9.22 -4.60 -15.49
C GLU A 12 8.41 -5.47 -14.52
N VAL A 13 7.89 -4.86 -13.47
CA VAL A 13 7.13 -5.51 -12.40
C VAL A 13 5.72 -4.94 -12.39
N GLU A 14 4.73 -5.82 -12.37
CA GLU A 14 3.33 -5.43 -12.17
C GLU A 14 2.98 -5.38 -10.68
N LEU A 15 2.42 -4.26 -10.24
CA LEU A 15 1.91 -4.07 -8.88
C LEU A 15 0.38 -4.10 -8.92
N LYS A 16 -0.22 -5.15 -8.37
CA LYS A 16 -1.67 -5.34 -8.38
C LYS A 16 -2.31 -4.90 -7.06
N PHE A 17 -3.02 -3.78 -7.10
CA PHE A 17 -3.76 -3.23 -5.96
C PHE A 17 -5.21 -3.72 -5.99
N SER A 18 -5.50 -4.71 -5.13
CA SER A 18 -6.83 -5.32 -4.95
C SER A 18 -7.02 -5.81 -3.50
N TYR A 19 -8.17 -6.39 -3.18
CA TYR A 19 -8.41 -7.02 -1.87
C TYR A 19 -7.32 -8.04 -1.47
N GLY A 20 -6.72 -8.75 -2.44
CA GLY A 20 -5.63 -9.69 -2.18
C GLY A 20 -4.41 -9.02 -1.54
N LEU A 21 -4.10 -7.77 -1.91
CA LEU A 21 -3.06 -6.98 -1.27
C LEU A 21 -3.40 -6.69 0.19
N LEU A 22 -4.63 -6.24 0.46
CA LEU A 22 -5.07 -5.92 1.83
C LEU A 22 -4.97 -7.14 2.74
N ARG A 23 -5.41 -8.30 2.23
CA ARG A 23 -5.30 -9.58 2.94
C ARG A 23 -3.84 -9.97 3.21
N ARG A 24 -2.96 -9.86 2.22
CA ARG A 24 -1.53 -10.17 2.39
C ARG A 24 -0.88 -9.28 3.44
N LEU A 25 -1.19 -7.98 3.43
CA LEU A 25 -0.70 -7.02 4.42
C LEU A 25 -1.26 -7.30 5.82
N SER A 26 -2.55 -7.63 5.93
CA SER A 26 -3.17 -7.96 7.22
C SER A 26 -2.55 -9.21 7.84
N GLU A 27 -2.30 -10.25 7.02
CA GLU A 27 -1.58 -11.45 7.43
C GLU A 27 -0.12 -11.13 7.83
N LYS A 28 0.59 -10.32 7.05
CA LYS A 28 1.99 -9.92 7.33
C LYS A 28 2.14 -9.14 8.63
N TRP A 29 1.19 -8.24 8.92
CA TRP A 29 1.24 -7.37 10.10
C TRP A 29 0.55 -7.95 11.33
N GLY A 30 -0.07 -9.13 11.22
CA GLY A 30 -0.85 -9.72 12.31
C GLY A 30 -2.06 -8.87 12.70
N ILE A 31 -2.68 -8.20 11.72
CA ILE A 31 -3.83 -7.33 11.92
C ILE A 31 -5.09 -8.06 11.45
N ASP A 32 -6.05 -8.23 12.35
CA ASP A 32 -7.35 -8.88 12.08
C ASP A 32 -8.51 -7.87 11.92
N SER A 33 -8.25 -6.60 12.21
CA SER A 33 -9.24 -5.51 12.19
C SER A 33 -8.95 -4.51 11.08
N ILE A 34 -9.97 -4.19 10.29
CA ILE A 34 -9.91 -3.13 9.27
C ILE A 34 -9.54 -1.78 9.89
N SER A 35 -10.02 -1.46 11.10
CA SER A 35 -9.69 -0.20 11.78
C SER A 35 -8.19 -0.10 12.08
N ASN A 36 -7.61 -1.15 12.67
CA ASN A 36 -6.18 -1.20 13.00
C ASN A 36 -5.31 -1.14 11.74
N PHE A 37 -5.80 -1.72 10.63
CA PHE A 37 -5.14 -1.61 9.33
C PHE A 37 -5.08 -0.15 8.87
N PHE A 38 -6.20 0.57 8.94
CA PHE A 38 -6.26 1.98 8.57
C PHE A 38 -5.42 2.87 9.48
N GLU A 39 -5.36 2.60 10.78
CA GLU A 39 -4.48 3.33 11.71
C GLU A 39 -3.01 3.19 11.30
N LYS A 40 -2.58 1.96 10.99
CA LYS A 40 -1.20 1.72 10.52
C LYS A 40 -0.90 2.46 9.22
N ILE A 41 -1.79 2.41 8.24
CA ILE A 41 -1.63 3.13 6.97
C ILE A 41 -1.65 4.65 7.16
N GLY A 42 -2.56 5.17 7.99
CA GLY A 42 -2.70 6.60 8.25
C GLY A 42 -1.44 7.23 8.84
N SER A 43 -0.66 6.45 9.60
CA SER A 43 0.64 6.89 10.15
C SER A 43 1.73 7.13 9.09
N VAL A 44 1.56 6.64 7.86
CA VAL A 44 2.54 6.77 6.77
C VAL A 44 2.39 8.08 6.00
N GLY A 45 1.19 8.66 5.95
CA GLY A 45 0.88 9.80 5.07
C GLY A 45 1.27 11.19 5.59
N GLN A 46 1.88 11.31 6.78
CA GLN A 46 2.16 12.60 7.41
C GLN A 46 3.61 12.73 7.87
N VAL A 47 4.57 12.96 6.96
CA VAL A 47 5.86 13.53 7.38
C VAL A 47 6.65 14.13 6.22
N GLU A 48 7.36 15.23 6.52
CA GLU A 48 8.43 15.78 5.68
C GLU A 48 9.69 14.89 5.70
N ASP A 49 9.88 14.07 6.75
CA ASP A 49 10.96 13.08 6.90
C ASP A 49 10.38 11.66 7.05
N ILE A 50 10.56 10.83 6.03
CA ILE A 50 10.10 9.43 6.04
C ILE A 50 11.02 8.61 6.96
N SER A 51 10.47 8.10 8.06
CA SER A 51 11.19 7.20 8.96
C SER A 51 11.43 5.82 8.34
N PHE A 52 12.44 5.09 8.81
CA PHE A 52 12.66 3.69 8.41
C PHE A 52 11.43 2.79 8.64
N SER A 53 10.66 3.06 9.70
CA SER A 53 9.41 2.32 9.93
C SER A 53 8.38 2.56 8.84
N GLN A 54 8.32 3.78 8.28
CA GLN A 54 7.41 4.10 7.18
C GLN A 54 7.93 3.53 5.86
N LEU A 55 9.23 3.61 5.60
CA LEU A 55 9.86 2.94 4.45
C LEU A 55 9.54 1.44 4.43
N ASN A 56 9.61 0.76 5.58
CA ASN A 56 9.22 -0.64 5.67
C ASN A 56 7.75 -0.88 5.31
N VAL A 57 6.84 0.04 5.67
CA VAL A 57 5.44 -0.06 5.25
C VAL A 57 5.30 0.09 3.74
N PHE A 58 6.03 1.02 3.12
CA PHE A 58 6.04 1.12 1.66
C PHE A 58 6.62 -0.13 0.99
N GLY A 59 7.72 -0.67 1.50
CA GLY A 59 8.32 -1.92 1.03
C GLY A 59 7.34 -3.07 1.09
N ASP A 60 6.63 -3.20 2.22
CA ASP A 60 5.59 -4.20 2.42
C ASP A 60 4.42 -4.05 1.43
N ILE A 61 4.00 -2.81 1.14
CA ILE A 61 2.93 -2.53 0.16
C ILE A 61 3.35 -2.99 -1.24
N ILE A 62 4.58 -2.67 -1.67
CA ILE A 62 5.09 -3.05 -2.98
C ILE A 62 5.25 -4.56 -3.08
N GLU A 63 5.89 -5.20 -2.09
CA GLU A 63 6.04 -6.65 -2.03
C GLU A 63 4.67 -7.34 -2.11
N ALA A 64 3.70 -6.89 -1.31
CA ALA A 64 2.36 -7.45 -1.33
C ALA A 64 1.66 -7.23 -2.68
N ALA A 65 1.86 -6.08 -3.34
CA ALA A 65 1.30 -5.77 -4.65
C ALA A 65 1.90 -6.62 -5.77
N ALA A 66 3.23 -6.82 -5.73
CA ALA A 66 3.99 -7.65 -6.65
C ALA A 66 3.55 -9.12 -6.51
N LYS A 67 3.55 -9.66 -5.29
CA LYS A 67 3.06 -11.03 -5.01
C LYS A 67 1.59 -11.22 -5.39
N ASN A 68 0.77 -10.17 -5.29
CA ASN A 68 -0.61 -10.22 -5.73
C ASN A 68 -0.75 -10.20 -7.27
N ALA A 69 0.23 -9.68 -7.99
CA ALA A 69 0.34 -9.76 -9.45
C ALA A 69 0.94 -11.09 -9.94
N GLY A 70 1.61 -11.85 -9.07
CA GLY A 70 2.29 -13.10 -9.40
C GLY A 70 3.82 -12.97 -9.44
N GLU A 71 4.35 -11.83 -9.02
CA GLU A 71 5.78 -11.55 -8.94
C GLU A 71 6.30 -12.04 -7.57
N GLU A 72 7.06 -13.13 -7.56
CA GLU A 72 7.54 -13.77 -6.32
C GLU A 72 8.97 -13.35 -5.93
N THR A 73 9.68 -12.63 -6.80
CA THR A 73 11.10 -12.25 -6.61
C THR A 73 11.27 -10.91 -5.92
N ILE A 74 10.21 -10.14 -5.74
CA ILE A 74 10.25 -8.82 -5.11
C ILE A 74 9.99 -9.00 -3.61
N ASP A 75 11.01 -8.70 -2.79
CA ASP A 75 10.91 -8.61 -1.34
C ASP A 75 10.88 -7.15 -0.85
N SER A 76 10.66 -6.98 0.46
CA SER A 76 10.53 -5.65 1.07
C SER A 76 11.82 -4.83 0.95
N ASP A 77 12.99 -5.46 1.08
CA ASP A 77 14.28 -4.76 0.99
C ASP A 77 14.53 -4.25 -0.44
N THR A 78 14.31 -5.10 -1.45
CA THR A 78 14.38 -4.72 -2.86
C THR A 78 13.41 -3.59 -3.19
N ALA A 79 12.21 -3.64 -2.62
CA ALA A 79 11.21 -2.59 -2.80
C ALA A 79 11.62 -1.26 -2.15
N VAL A 80 12.22 -1.29 -0.95
CA VAL A 80 12.72 -0.09 -0.29
C VAL A 80 13.91 0.51 -1.04
N GLU A 81 14.86 -0.30 -1.51
CA GLU A 81 15.98 0.17 -2.34
C GLU A 81 15.48 0.86 -3.62
N PHE A 82 14.49 0.26 -4.29
CA PHE A 82 13.84 0.87 -5.45
C PHE A 82 13.22 2.24 -5.11
N LEU A 83 12.50 2.34 -4.01
CA LEU A 83 11.86 3.59 -3.58
C LEU A 83 12.86 4.68 -3.21
N MET A 84 13.97 4.32 -2.56
CA MET A 84 15.04 5.26 -2.24
C MET A 84 15.71 5.81 -3.51
N GLY A 85 15.79 4.99 -4.57
CA GLY A 85 16.27 5.42 -5.89
C GLY A 85 15.26 6.22 -6.72
N ASN A 86 13.96 6.11 -6.40
CA ASN A 86 12.85 6.69 -7.18
C ASN A 86 11.76 7.27 -6.24
N PRO A 87 12.06 8.28 -5.41
CA PRO A 87 11.14 8.81 -4.39
C PRO A 87 9.84 9.39 -4.99
N GLU A 88 9.87 9.85 -6.24
CA GLU A 88 8.70 10.34 -6.96
C GLU A 88 7.62 9.26 -7.15
N VAL A 89 8.01 7.99 -7.21
CA VAL A 89 7.09 6.86 -7.40
C VAL A 89 6.30 6.55 -6.12
N MET A 90 6.78 6.97 -4.95
CA MET A 90 6.09 6.77 -3.68
C MET A 90 4.68 7.35 -3.69
N ALA A 91 4.50 8.54 -4.25
CA ALA A 91 3.21 9.22 -4.33
C ALA A 91 2.21 8.42 -5.20
N ASP A 92 2.67 7.93 -6.35
CA ASP A 92 1.84 7.14 -7.27
C ASP A 92 1.43 5.80 -6.66
N ILE A 93 2.35 5.14 -5.95
CA ILE A 93 2.09 3.89 -5.24
C ILE A 93 1.06 4.11 -4.13
N MET A 94 1.21 5.16 -3.32
CA MET A 94 0.25 5.48 -2.25
C MET A 94 -1.11 5.83 -2.81
N GLN A 95 -1.17 6.61 -3.89
CA GLN A 95 -2.44 6.92 -4.54
C GLN A 95 -3.10 5.64 -5.09
N ALA A 96 -2.33 4.77 -5.76
CA ALA A 96 -2.83 3.51 -6.27
C ALA A 96 -3.32 2.57 -5.16
N PHE A 97 -2.61 2.55 -4.04
CA PHE A 97 -3.00 1.81 -2.85
C PHE A 97 -4.30 2.36 -2.23
N MET A 98 -4.40 3.67 -2.01
CA MET A 98 -5.59 4.31 -1.46
C MET A 98 -6.82 4.13 -2.37
N ASP A 99 -6.64 4.13 -3.69
CA ASP A 99 -7.70 3.86 -4.66
C ASP A 99 -8.21 2.40 -4.59
N SER A 100 -7.38 1.49 -4.08
CA SER A 100 -7.70 0.05 -3.99
C SER A 100 -8.41 -0.34 -2.70
N ILE A 101 -8.32 0.50 -1.69
CA ILE A 101 -9.04 0.33 -0.44
C ILE A 101 -10.54 0.59 -0.70
N PRO A 102 -11.44 -0.32 -0.29
CA PRO A 102 -12.87 -0.06 -0.29
C PRO A 102 -13.16 1.20 0.52
N LYS A 103 -13.58 2.27 -0.14
CA LYS A 103 -14.06 3.46 0.55
C LYS A 103 -15.32 3.05 1.30
N VAL A 104 -15.25 3.00 2.64
CA VAL A 104 -16.45 2.89 3.46
C VAL A 104 -17.28 4.12 3.10
N SER A 105 -18.38 3.91 2.39
CA SER A 105 -19.32 4.99 2.16
C SER A 105 -19.77 5.45 3.54
N GLU A 106 -19.42 6.69 3.90
CA GLU A 106 -20.11 7.38 4.97
C GLU A 106 -21.60 7.27 4.64
N LYS A 107 -22.33 6.42 5.38
CA LYS A 107 -23.78 6.54 5.44
C LYS A 107 -24.01 7.98 5.88
N LYS A 108 -24.46 8.82 4.95
CA LYS A 108 -25.08 10.11 5.23
C LYS A 108 -26.19 9.87 6.26
N ASN A 109 -25.87 9.97 7.53
CA ASN A 109 -26.85 10.03 8.60
C ASN A 109 -27.20 11.51 8.79
N LYS A 110 -27.86 12.08 7.77
CA LYS A 110 -28.59 13.34 7.86
C LYS A 110 -30.05 13.06 7.59
N ASP A 111 -30.68 12.36 8.53
CA ASP A 111 -32.11 12.42 8.77
C ASP A 111 -32.36 11.98 10.20
N GLN A 112 -32.34 12.95 11.12
CA GLN A 112 -33.16 13.01 12.33
C GLN A 112 -32.77 14.25 13.16
N VAL A 113 -33.26 15.41 12.75
CA VAL A 113 -33.70 16.43 13.70
C VAL A 113 -35.15 16.72 13.34
N LYS A 114 -36.06 16.26 14.21
CA LYS A 114 -37.48 16.61 14.23
C LYS A 114 -37.67 18.09 14.51
#